data_AF-A0A2D6NV82-F1
#
_entry.id   AF-A0A2D6NV82-F1
#
_cell.length_a   1.000
_cell.length_b   1.000
_cell.length_c   1.000
_cell.angle_alpha   90.00
_cell.angle_beta   90.00
_cell.angle_gamma   90.00
#
_symmetry.space_group_name_H-M   'P 1'
#
loop_
_entity.id
_entity.type
_entity.pdbx_description
1 polymer ?
#
loop_
_entity_poly.entity_id
_entity_poly.type
_entity_poly.pdbx_seq_one_letter_code
_entity_poly.pdbx_strand_id
1 'polypeptide(L)'
;MLDFIFHPKFEKEIAKLERRFRNLKEGLKSFQRLCEVQFHPANPKRIIAPAKLHRIKQNDIWSLWKAELIIPKSGLRPSQFPRIWFCVQGAKIGFLCIATHVDNYKDNDMNNIALELLTDIF
;
A
#
# COMPACT_ATOMS: atom_id res chain seq x y z
N MET A 1 -14.94 -10.18 4.71
CA MET A 1 -14.56 -8.75 4.58
C MET A 1 -13.17 -8.61 5.15
N LEU A 2 -12.28 -7.87 4.48
CA LEU A 2 -10.93 -7.67 5.00
C LEU A 2 -10.96 -6.63 6.12
N ASP A 3 -10.14 -6.83 7.13
CA ASP A 3 -9.88 -5.87 8.19
C ASP A 3 -8.68 -5.00 7.80
N PHE A 4 -8.91 -3.70 7.63
CA PHE A 4 -7.89 -2.75 7.21
C PHE A 4 -7.34 -1.99 8.42
N ILE A 5 -6.05 -2.19 8.69
CA ILE A 5 -5.32 -1.54 9.77
C ILE A 5 -4.41 -0.48 9.16
N PHE A 6 -4.36 0.72 9.74
CA PHE A 6 -3.49 1.78 9.29
C PHE A 6 -2.44 2.06 10.35
N HIS A 7 -1.16 1.94 9.99
CA HIS A 7 -0.08 2.32 10.91
C HIS A 7 -0.12 3.84 11.15
N PRO A 8 0.14 4.35 12.37
CA PRO A 8 0.16 5.79 12.64
C PRO A 8 1.10 6.60 11.73
N LYS A 9 2.20 5.98 11.27
CA LYS A 9 3.11 6.58 10.26
C LYS A 9 2.41 6.74 8.91
N PHE A 10 1.71 5.71 8.44
CA PHE A 10 0.94 5.76 7.21
C PHE A 10 -0.10 6.88 7.27
N GLU A 11 -0.86 6.98 8.36
CA GLU A 11 -1.87 8.04 8.52
C GLU A 11 -1.26 9.45 8.43
N LYS A 12 -0.12 9.68 9.09
CA LYS A 12 0.62 10.95 9.02
C LYS A 12 1.10 11.26 7.61
N GLU A 13 1.61 10.26 6.89
CA GLU A 13 2.09 10.41 5.51
C GLU A 13 0.94 10.69 4.53
N ILE A 14 -0.18 9.97 4.67
CA ILE A 14 -1.41 10.21 3.91
C ILE A 14 -1.91 11.64 4.12
N ALA A 15 -2.02 12.09 5.37
CA ALA A 15 -2.46 13.45 5.68
C ALA A 15 -1.56 14.53 5.05
N LYS A 16 -0.24 14.28 4.96
CA LYS A 16 0.70 15.16 4.26
C LYS A 16 0.47 15.16 2.74
N LEU A 17 0.28 13.97 2.15
CA LEU A 17 0.10 13.82 0.71
C LEU A 17 -1.26 14.33 0.23
N GLU A 18 -2.31 14.25 1.03
CA GLU A 18 -3.65 14.77 0.70
C GLU A 18 -3.65 16.28 0.44
N ARG A 19 -2.79 17.03 1.15
CA ARG A 19 -2.61 18.47 0.92
C ARG A 19 -2.09 18.77 -0.50
N ARG A 20 -1.36 17.81 -1.11
CA ARG A 20 -0.79 17.91 -2.46
C ARG A 20 -1.69 17.27 -3.52
N PHE A 21 -2.37 16.18 -3.16
CA PHE A 21 -3.14 15.35 -4.07
C PHE A 21 -4.58 15.16 -3.55
N ARG A 22 -5.49 16.05 -3.97
CA ARG A 22 -6.87 16.11 -3.46
C ARG A 22 -7.66 14.80 -3.57
N ASN A 23 -7.39 13.99 -4.59
CA ASN A 23 -8.10 12.72 -4.85
C ASN A 23 -7.41 11.49 -4.23
N LEU A 24 -6.42 11.69 -3.36
CA LEU A 24 -5.66 10.58 -2.79
C LEU A 24 -6.53 9.62 -1.98
N LYS A 25 -7.49 10.12 -1.18
CA LYS A 25 -8.44 9.28 -0.44
C LYS A 25 -9.27 8.38 -1.36
N GLU A 26 -9.69 8.90 -2.51
CA GLU A 26 -10.45 8.13 -3.49
C GLU A 26 -9.59 7.04 -4.12
N GLY A 27 -8.33 7.35 -4.43
CA GLY A 27 -7.33 6.39 -4.86
C GLY A 27 -7.14 5.28 -3.82
N LEU A 28 -6.98 5.64 -2.54
CA LEU A 28 -6.82 4.68 -1.44
C LEU A 28 -8.04 3.78 -1.28
N LYS A 29 -9.24 4.35 -1.29
CA LYS A 29 -10.50 3.60 -1.24
C LYS A 29 -10.64 2.64 -2.43
N SER A 30 -10.22 3.07 -3.61
CA SER A 30 -10.22 2.23 -4.81
C SER A 30 -9.21 1.09 -4.67
N PHE A 31 -8.03 1.36 -4.13
CA PHE A 31 -7.01 0.35 -3.84
C PHE A 31 -7.48 -0.66 -2.80
N GLN A 32 -8.14 -0.24 -1.72
CA GLN A 32 -8.73 -1.14 -0.73
C GLN A 32 -9.73 -2.12 -1.37
N ARG A 33 -10.61 -1.65 -2.25
CA ARG A 33 -11.54 -2.52 -3.01
C ARG A 33 -10.81 -3.52 -3.89
N LEU A 34 -9.68 -3.13 -4.49
CA LEU A 34 -8.84 -4.08 -5.24
C LEU A 34 -8.25 -5.13 -4.30
N CYS A 35 -7.79 -4.73 -3.11
CA CYS A 35 -7.27 -5.64 -2.09
C CYS A 35 -8.34 -6.64 -1.63
N GLU A 36 -9.60 -6.22 -1.44
CA GLU A 36 -10.71 -7.10 -1.05
C GLU A 36 -10.90 -8.29 -1.99
N VAL A 37 -10.65 -8.08 -3.29
CA VAL A 37 -10.77 -9.12 -4.31
C VAL A 37 -9.45 -9.89 -4.49
N GLN A 38 -8.33 -9.17 -4.53
CA GLN A 38 -6.99 -9.73 -4.73
C GLN A 38 -6.58 -10.67 -3.60
N PHE A 39 -6.89 -10.29 -2.35
CA PHE A 39 -6.48 -10.98 -1.13
C PHE A 39 -7.67 -11.54 -0.36
N HIS A 40 -8.78 -11.83 -1.04
CA HIS A 40 -9.95 -12.41 -0.39
C HIS A 40 -9.58 -13.72 0.33
N PRO A 41 -9.89 -13.88 1.63
CA PRO A 41 -9.34 -14.97 2.46
C PRO A 41 -9.78 -16.37 2.02
N ALA A 42 -10.96 -16.49 1.41
CA ALA A 42 -11.52 -17.77 0.95
C ALA A 42 -11.51 -17.95 -0.58
N ASN A 43 -11.33 -16.87 -1.35
CA ASN A 43 -11.49 -16.91 -2.81
C ASN A 43 -10.71 -15.77 -3.48
N PRO A 44 -9.37 -15.75 -3.36
CA PRO A 44 -8.56 -14.69 -3.92
C PRO A 44 -8.62 -14.73 -5.44
N LYS A 45 -8.82 -13.57 -6.07
CA LYS A 45 -8.84 -13.43 -7.53
C LYS A 45 -7.74 -12.50 -7.99
N ARG A 46 -6.93 -12.96 -8.94
CA ARG A 46 -5.84 -12.14 -9.50
C ARG A 46 -6.39 -11.05 -10.41
N ILE A 47 -6.68 -9.89 -9.84
CA ILE A 47 -7.18 -8.71 -10.56
C ILE A 47 -6.14 -7.60 -10.69
N ILE A 48 -5.13 -7.60 -9.82
CA ILE A 48 -3.99 -6.69 -9.95
C ILE A 48 -2.93 -7.40 -10.81
N ALA A 49 -2.52 -6.75 -11.89
CA ALA A 49 -1.49 -7.29 -12.77
C ALA A 49 -0.19 -7.54 -11.99
N PRO A 50 0.51 -8.67 -12.22
CA PRO A 50 1.75 -8.98 -11.51
C PRO A 50 2.83 -7.91 -11.60
N ALA A 51 2.91 -7.19 -12.72
CA ALA A 51 3.85 -6.09 -12.90
C ALA A 51 3.54 -4.85 -12.02
N LYS A 52 2.38 -4.83 -11.34
CA LYS A 52 1.89 -3.73 -10.51
C LYS A 52 1.78 -4.08 -9.02
N LEU A 53 1.99 -5.35 -8.67
CA LEU A 53 1.92 -5.85 -7.29
C LEU A 53 3.18 -6.68 -7.00
N HIS A 54 4.07 -6.08 -6.22
CA HIS A 54 5.38 -6.67 -5.92
C HIS A 54 5.38 -7.24 -4.51
N ARG A 55 5.70 -8.53 -4.38
CA ARG A 55 5.96 -9.14 -3.08
C ARG A 55 7.40 -8.84 -2.66
N ILE A 56 7.58 -8.25 -1.49
CA ILE A 56 8.90 -7.89 -0.94
C ILE A 56 9.45 -9.06 -0.13
N LYS A 57 8.66 -9.54 0.84
CA LYS A 57 9.04 -10.63 1.75
C LYS A 57 7.80 -11.40 2.17
N GLN A 58 7.96 -12.67 2.51
CA GLN A 58 6.89 -13.48 3.08
C GLN A 58 7.46 -14.52 4.03
N ASN A 59 6.62 -15.01 4.92
CA ASN A 59 6.79 -16.24 5.68
C ASN A 59 5.43 -16.97 5.75
N ASP A 60 5.32 -17.95 6.64
CA ASP A 60 4.10 -18.76 6.76
C ASP A 60 2.92 -18.00 7.39
N ILE A 61 3.17 -16.83 7.97
CA ILE A 61 2.20 -16.03 8.74
C ILE A 61 1.72 -14.83 7.93
N TRP A 62 2.64 -14.11 7.29
CA TRP A 62 2.36 -12.85 6.61
C TRP A 62 3.14 -12.70 5.31
N SER A 63 2.64 -11.81 4.46
CA SER A 63 3.33 -11.37 3.25
C SER A 63 3.35 -9.85 3.16
N LEU A 64 4.53 -9.28 2.88
CA LEU A 64 4.76 -7.86 2.68
C LEU A 64 4.77 -7.55 1.19
N TRP A 65 4.00 -6.54 0.80
CA TRP A 65 3.76 -6.16 -0.58
C TRP A 65 3.99 -4.67 -0.80
N LYS A 66 4.22 -4.33 -2.06
CA LYS A 66 4.28 -2.97 -2.56
C LYS A 66 3.49 -2.82 -3.85
N ALA A 67 2.72 -1.75 -3.97
CA ALA A 67 1.95 -1.44 -5.16
C ALA A 67 1.91 0.07 -5.43
N GLU A 68 1.71 0.45 -6.69
CA GLU A 68 1.46 1.84 -7.09
C GLU A 68 0.02 2.24 -6.72
N LEU A 69 -0.13 3.37 -6.03
CA LEU A 69 -1.41 4.00 -5.74
C LEU A 69 -1.79 4.93 -6.89
N ILE A 70 -2.74 4.50 -7.71
CA ILE A 70 -3.27 5.35 -8.77
C ILE A 70 -4.10 6.47 -8.13
N ILE A 71 -3.72 7.72 -8.41
CA ILE A 71 -4.47 8.90 -7.98
C ILE A 71 -4.96 9.63 -9.24
N PRO A 72 -6.22 9.39 -9.68
CA PRO A 72 -6.78 10.03 -10.86
C PRO A 72 -6.78 11.55 -10.73
N LYS A 73 -6.51 12.24 -11.85
CA LYS A 73 -6.53 13.72 -11.93
C LYS A 73 -5.58 14.41 -10.93
N SER A 74 -4.54 13.73 -10.46
CA SER A 74 -3.50 14.29 -9.57
C SER A 74 -2.49 15.18 -10.28
N GLY A 75 -2.47 15.17 -11.62
CA GLY A 75 -1.41 15.80 -12.43
C GLY A 75 -0.08 15.05 -12.44
N LEU A 76 0.02 13.93 -11.70
CA LEU A 76 1.20 13.08 -11.69
C LEU A 76 1.25 12.20 -12.94
N ARG A 77 2.45 12.00 -13.48
CA ARG A 77 2.71 10.95 -14.45
C ARG A 77 2.65 9.58 -13.75
N PRO A 78 2.32 8.47 -14.44
CA PRO A 78 2.25 7.15 -13.82
C PRO A 78 3.50 6.76 -13.02
N SER A 79 4.70 7.11 -13.49
CA SER A 79 5.97 6.85 -12.79
C SER A 79 6.16 7.65 -11.51
N GLN A 80 5.34 8.68 -11.27
CA GLN A 80 5.38 9.55 -10.09
C GLN A 80 4.29 9.21 -9.07
N PHE A 81 3.38 8.29 -9.40
CA PHE A 81 2.36 7.85 -8.46
C PHE A 81 2.99 7.34 -7.17
N PRO A 82 2.39 7.66 -6.00
CA PRO A 82 2.88 7.12 -4.74
C PRO A 82 2.87 5.59 -4.77
N ARG A 83 3.78 4.98 -4.03
CA ARG A 83 3.75 3.55 -3.75
C ARG A 83 3.34 3.33 -2.30
N ILE A 84 2.53 2.31 -2.08
CA ILE A 84 2.09 1.86 -0.77
C ILE A 84 2.84 0.58 -0.45
N TRP A 85 3.35 0.49 0.78
CA TRP A 85 3.81 -0.73 1.40
C TRP A 85 2.76 -1.22 2.39
N PHE A 86 2.38 -2.49 2.28
CA PHE A 86 1.33 -3.07 3.10
C PHE A 86 1.59 -4.56 3.35
N CYS A 87 1.15 -5.04 4.50
CA CYS A 87 1.21 -6.45 4.87
C CYS A 87 -0.16 -7.11 4.74
N VAL A 88 -0.15 -8.41 4.44
CA VAL A 88 -1.35 -9.26 4.39
C VAL A 88 -1.12 -10.43 5.35
N GLN A 89 -2.03 -10.60 6.31
CA GLN A 89 -2.04 -11.69 7.29
C GLN A 89 -3.47 -12.23 7.42
N GLY A 90 -3.78 -13.35 6.77
CA GLY A 90 -5.13 -13.90 6.74
C GLY A 90 -6.14 -12.90 6.18
N ALA A 91 -7.13 -12.51 6.99
CA ALA A 91 -8.14 -11.52 6.63
C ALA A 91 -7.74 -10.06 6.96
N LYS A 92 -6.54 -9.83 7.50
CA LYS A 92 -6.04 -8.50 7.88
C LYS A 92 -5.10 -7.95 6.81
N ILE A 93 -5.23 -6.67 6.51
CA ILE A 93 -4.29 -5.90 5.71
C ILE A 93 -3.84 -4.68 6.49
N GLY A 94 -2.54 -4.59 6.76
CA GLY A 94 -1.93 -3.44 7.42
C GLY A 94 -1.25 -2.52 6.42
N PHE A 95 -1.67 -1.26 6.35
CA PHE A 95 -1.00 -0.21 5.58
C PHE A 95 0.11 0.43 6.40
N LEU A 96 1.37 0.30 5.94
CA LEU A 96 2.56 0.55 6.76
C LEU A 96 3.15 1.93 6.49
N CYS A 97 3.43 2.23 5.21
CA CYS A 97 3.98 3.50 4.78
C CYS A 97 3.66 3.78 3.30
N ILE A 98 3.75 5.05 2.92
CA ILE A 98 3.50 5.53 1.56
C ILE A 98 4.56 6.57 1.17
N ALA A 99 5.07 6.48 -0.05
CA ALA A 99 6.06 7.43 -0.56
C ALA A 99 5.83 7.73 -2.05
N THR A 100 6.12 8.95 -2.49
CA THR A 100 6.06 9.36 -3.90
C THR A 100 7.46 9.65 -4.43
N HIS A 101 7.71 9.31 -5.69
CA HIS A 101 8.98 9.61 -6.36
C HIS A 101 9.28 11.10 -6.45
N VAL A 102 8.26 11.95 -6.29
CA VAL A 102 8.46 13.41 -6.18
C VAL A 102 9.32 13.77 -4.97
N ASP A 103 9.32 12.94 -3.92
CA ASP A 103 10.08 13.17 -2.69
C ASP A 103 11.46 12.46 -2.72
N ASN A 104 11.86 11.88 -3.87
CA ASN A 104 13.15 11.23 -4.10
C ASN A 104 13.55 10.18 -3.04
N TYR A 105 12.58 9.37 -2.59
CA TYR A 105 12.85 8.28 -1.66
C TYR A 105 13.63 7.15 -2.34
N LYS A 106 14.40 6.38 -1.56
CA LYS A 106 15.04 5.15 -2.02
C LYS A 106 14.14 3.96 -1.70
N ASP A 107 13.87 3.14 -2.71
CA ASP A 107 12.93 2.02 -2.59
C ASP A 107 13.35 0.99 -1.54
N ASN A 108 14.65 0.71 -1.43
CA ASN A 108 15.19 -0.21 -0.42
C ASN A 108 15.02 0.32 1.00
N ASP A 109 15.19 1.63 1.22
CA ASP A 109 14.99 2.24 2.53
C ASP A 109 13.53 2.09 2.96
N MET A 110 12.58 2.28 2.03
CA MET A 110 11.15 2.08 2.30
C MET A 110 10.78 0.61 2.53
N ASN A 111 11.45 -0.34 1.86
CA ASN A 111 11.26 -1.77 2.14
C ASN A 111 11.68 -2.11 3.59
N ASN A 112 12.82 -1.57 4.04
CA ASN A 112 13.31 -1.77 5.41
C ASN A 112 12.39 -1.11 6.44
N ILE A 113 12.00 0.15 6.19
CA ILE A 113 11.02 0.85 7.03
C ILE A 113 9.73 0.04 7.13
N ALA A 114 9.17 -0.44 6.02
CA ALA A 114 7.95 -1.25 6.06
C ALA A 114 8.12 -2.55 6.86
N LEU A 115 9.30 -3.18 6.80
CA LEU A 115 9.60 -4.37 7.61
C LEU A 115 9.67 -4.05 9.11
N GLU A 116 10.26 -2.93 9.48
CA GLU A 116 10.31 -2.46 10.88
C GLU A 116 8.89 -2.17 11.40
N LEU A 117 8.06 -1.48 10.63
CA LEU A 117 6.68 -1.14 11.02
C LEU A 117 5.76 -2.36 11.13
N LEU A 118 6.12 -3.47 10.48
CA LEU A 118 5.30 -4.68 10.50
C LEU A 118 5.20 -5.26 11.91
N THR A 119 6.25 -5.13 12.74
CA THR A 119 6.26 -5.60 14.13
C THR A 119 5.32 -4.80 15.04
N ASP A 120 4.92 -3.60 14.63
CA ASP A 120 4.00 -2.76 15.40
C ASP A 120 2.53 -3.12 15.16
N ILE A 121 2.23 -3.89 14.09
CA ILE A 121 0.88 -4.32 13.72
C ILE A 121 0.62 -5.79 14.10
N PHE A 122 1.65 -6.65 14.08
CA PHE A 122 1.53 -8.10 14.28
C PHE A 122 2.58 -8.68 15.22
#